data_AF-A0A2V8DMS7-F1
#
_entry.id   AF-A0A2V8DMS7-F1
#
_cell.length_a   1.000
_cell.length_b   1.000
_cell.length_c   1.000
_cell.angle_alpha   90.00
_cell.angle_beta   90.00
_cell.angle_gamma   90.00
#
_symmetry.space_group_name_H-M   'P 1'
#
loop_
_entity.id
_entity.type
_entity.pdbx_description
1 polymer ?
#
loop_
_entity_poly.entity_id
_entity_poly.type
_entity_poly.pdbx_seq_one_letter_code
_entity_poly.pdbx_strand_id
1 'polypeptide(L)'
;MSSGRLAGLGATLDFHHGLLDEARGGRSKVEAHGFSDPLGCSRSIRYSWRGFNMTRETMPAIRLERLAKRYGRVTALSDVTLDVSPGEIFGFLGLNGAGKTTTIRVLLDLVRPTSGRAAVFGADCQANGLDARAHIGYLPGELGFYGDMSGASTLDFLGRLTRGGIDTRRRRDLLDRLELSPSDLQRPIREYSTGMKRKLGIVQAFDSDRPLLILDEPTEGLDPLMQEALYGLLEDTRRRGRTVFMSSHVLPEVERVCDRIGLLRHGDLVLAAAVDDVRRLAARRVHIVFRETVPVPDGAWPEGCEAADVTPAAWHIRVRGPLGPLIALIATLPVQDVDVHEPHLEEVLRHFYKDEAAE
;
A
#
# COMPACT_ATOMS: atom_id res chain seq x y z
N MET A 1 -27.02 29.12 -47.35
CA MET A 1 -28.38 29.60 -47.05
C MET A 1 -29.28 28.39 -46.87
N SER A 2 -29.93 28.33 -45.71
CA SER A 2 -31.18 27.63 -45.32
C SER A 2 -31.51 26.20 -45.77
N SER A 3 -32.13 25.52 -44.78
CA SER A 3 -33.09 24.40 -44.84
C SER A 3 -32.48 22.99 -44.83
N GLY A 4 -32.94 22.00 -44.06
CA GLY A 4 -34.10 21.90 -43.16
C GLY A 4 -34.97 20.69 -43.49
N ARG A 5 -34.91 19.65 -42.63
CA ARG A 5 -35.81 18.49 -42.44
C ARG A 5 -35.89 17.39 -43.52
N LEU A 6 -35.86 16.11 -43.11
CA LEU A 6 -37.03 15.22 -42.92
C LEU A 6 -36.59 13.77 -42.64
N ALA A 7 -37.50 13.03 -42.02
CA ALA A 7 -37.34 11.70 -41.44
C ALA A 7 -37.80 10.56 -42.37
N GLY A 8 -37.30 9.34 -42.11
CA GLY A 8 -38.14 8.14 -42.02
C GLY A 8 -38.08 7.09 -43.14
N LEU A 9 -38.22 5.81 -42.70
CA LEU A 9 -38.43 4.54 -43.43
C LEU A 9 -37.13 3.92 -44.00
N GLY A 10 -36.76 2.65 -43.86
CA GLY A 10 -37.36 1.33 -43.56
C GLY A 10 -36.41 0.32 -44.29
N ALA A 11 -36.20 -0.96 -44.00
CA ALA A 11 -36.87 -1.97 -43.20
C ALA A 11 -35.94 -3.23 -43.08
N THR A 12 -36.27 -4.10 -42.11
CA THR A 12 -36.29 -5.60 -42.11
C THR A 12 -35.11 -6.48 -42.53
N LEU A 13 -34.74 -7.42 -41.64
CA LEU A 13 -34.85 -8.88 -41.87
C LEU A 13 -34.89 -9.68 -40.54
N ASP A 14 -35.83 -10.64 -40.50
CA ASP A 14 -36.35 -11.43 -39.37
C ASP A 14 -35.79 -12.87 -39.29
N PHE A 15 -36.23 -13.57 -38.21
CA PHE A 15 -36.50 -15.02 -37.99
C PHE A 15 -35.60 -15.73 -36.95
N HIS A 16 -36.07 -15.95 -35.71
CA HIS A 16 -36.96 -17.02 -35.13
C HIS A 16 -36.16 -18.29 -34.73
N HIS A 17 -36.24 -18.86 -33.51
CA HIS A 17 -37.35 -19.48 -32.75
C HIS A 17 -36.88 -19.67 -31.27
N GLY A 18 -37.64 -19.44 -30.17
CA GLY A 18 -38.77 -20.23 -29.60
C GLY A 18 -38.30 -21.56 -28.98
N LEU A 19 -38.52 -22.01 -27.73
CA LEU A 19 -39.58 -21.95 -26.69
C LEU A 19 -38.93 -22.24 -25.29
N LEU A 20 -39.31 -21.63 -24.16
CA LEU A 20 -40.35 -21.99 -23.15
C LEU A 20 -40.35 -23.46 -22.65
N ASP A 21 -40.18 -23.69 -21.33
CA ASP A 21 -41.30 -24.05 -20.45
C ASP A 21 -40.98 -23.98 -18.93
N GLU A 22 -42.04 -23.75 -18.15
CA GLU A 22 -42.14 -23.56 -16.70
C GLU A 22 -42.04 -24.85 -15.87
N ALA A 23 -41.78 -24.74 -14.55
CA ALA A 23 -42.71 -25.20 -13.51
C ALA A 23 -42.16 -25.08 -12.06
N ARG A 24 -42.97 -24.43 -11.21
CA ARG A 24 -43.41 -24.80 -9.83
C ARG A 24 -42.34 -25.15 -8.79
N GLY A 25 -42.30 -24.64 -7.56
CA GLY A 25 -43.34 -24.12 -6.66
C GLY A 25 -42.95 -24.55 -5.23
N GLY A 26 -43.09 -23.68 -4.23
CA GLY A 26 -42.78 -24.03 -2.84
C GLY A 26 -42.65 -22.83 -1.92
N ARG A 27 -43.78 -22.29 -1.44
CA ARG A 27 -43.83 -21.37 -0.30
C ARG A 27 -44.11 -22.19 0.97
N SER A 28 -43.23 -22.12 1.96
CA SER A 28 -43.55 -22.50 3.33
C SER A 28 -43.82 -21.22 4.15
N LYS A 29 -45.04 -21.19 4.68
CA LYS A 29 -45.61 -20.20 5.58
C LYS A 29 -45.31 -20.68 6.99
N VAL A 30 -44.64 -19.88 7.83
CA VAL A 30 -44.60 -20.12 9.28
C VAL A 30 -45.19 -18.88 9.93
N GLU A 31 -46.34 -19.08 10.55
CA GLU A 31 -47.07 -18.08 11.34
C GLU A 31 -46.37 -17.93 12.69
N ALA A 32 -45.97 -16.71 13.03
CA ALA A 32 -45.53 -16.34 14.38
C ALA A 32 -46.74 -15.86 15.17
N HIS A 33 -47.10 -16.61 16.22
CA HIS A 33 -48.04 -16.14 17.23
C HIS A 33 -47.45 -14.97 18.01
N GLY A 34 -48.29 -13.96 18.20
CA GLY A 34 -47.95 -12.70 18.86
C GLY A 34 -47.61 -12.89 20.34
N PHE A 35 -46.50 -12.27 20.73
CA PHE A 35 -46.27 -11.84 22.09
C PHE A 35 -45.99 -10.33 22.01
N SER A 36 -46.89 -9.54 22.59
CA SER A 36 -46.80 -8.09 22.65
C SER A 36 -45.76 -7.68 23.69
N ASP A 37 -44.75 -6.95 23.25
CA ASP A 37 -43.70 -6.37 24.08
C ASP A 37 -44.04 -4.89 24.34
N PRO A 38 -44.30 -4.44 25.59
CA PRO A 38 -44.39 -3.03 25.91
C PRO A 38 -43.02 -2.61 26.46
N LEU A 39 -42.09 -2.25 25.58
CA LEU A 39 -40.98 -1.32 25.80
C LEU A 39 -40.15 -1.28 24.51
N GLY A 40 -40.50 -0.34 23.62
CA GLY A 40 -39.92 -0.23 22.30
C GLY A 40 -38.44 0.14 22.31
N CYS A 41 -37.60 -0.75 21.77
CA CYS A 41 -36.41 -0.40 20.99
C CYS A 41 -35.85 -1.64 20.28
N SER A 42 -36.19 -1.86 19.01
CA SER A 42 -35.54 -2.86 18.16
C SER A 42 -35.22 -2.28 16.78
N ARG A 43 -34.07 -1.61 16.66
CA ARG A 43 -33.46 -1.35 15.35
C ARG A 43 -32.61 -2.56 14.96
N SER A 44 -33.21 -3.49 14.22
CA SER A 44 -32.47 -4.50 13.47
C SER A 44 -31.78 -3.83 12.27
N ILE A 45 -30.48 -3.55 12.37
CA ILE A 45 -29.72 -3.06 11.22
C ILE A 45 -29.21 -4.27 10.43
N ARG A 46 -29.93 -4.61 9.36
CA ARG A 46 -29.46 -5.54 8.32
C ARG A 46 -28.70 -4.74 7.27
N TYR A 47 -27.37 -4.86 7.22
CA TYR A 47 -26.58 -4.31 6.12
C TYR A 47 -26.54 -5.30 4.95
N SER A 48 -27.40 -5.08 3.95
CA SER A 48 -27.29 -5.73 2.64
C SER A 48 -26.33 -4.94 1.75
N TRP A 49 -25.18 -5.52 1.42
CA TRP A 49 -24.22 -4.94 0.48
C TRP A 49 -24.62 -5.26 -0.95
N ARG A 50 -25.33 -4.34 -1.63
CA ARG A 50 -25.39 -4.28 -3.10
C ARG A 50 -25.55 -2.83 -3.56
N GLY A 51 -24.61 -2.41 -4.41
CA GLY A 51 -24.73 -1.28 -5.33
C GLY A 51 -24.59 0.10 -4.68
N PHE A 52 -23.40 0.70 -4.77
CA PHE A 52 -23.26 2.14 -4.60
C PHE A 52 -22.42 2.68 -5.76
N ASN A 53 -23.09 3.35 -6.70
CA ASN A 53 -22.45 4.14 -7.75
C ASN A 53 -23.15 5.49 -7.81
N MET A 54 -22.46 6.54 -7.36
CA MET A 54 -22.73 7.96 -7.65
C MET A 54 -21.60 8.78 -7.00
N THR A 55 -20.75 9.37 -7.85
CA THR A 55 -19.75 10.44 -7.62
C THR A 55 -19.51 10.85 -6.15
N ARG A 56 -18.49 10.28 -5.51
CA ARG A 56 -18.02 10.66 -4.16
C ARG A 56 -16.57 11.11 -4.25
N GLU A 57 -16.24 12.24 -3.64
CA GLU A 57 -14.90 12.38 -3.06
C GLU A 57 -14.65 11.12 -2.23
N THR A 58 -13.71 10.29 -2.68
CA THR A 58 -13.46 8.99 -2.09
C THR A 58 -12.96 9.20 -0.67
N MET A 59 -13.78 8.82 0.31
CA MET A 59 -13.40 8.83 1.73
C MET A 59 -12.05 8.10 1.89
N PRO A 60 -11.03 8.75 2.47
CA PRO A 60 -9.71 8.14 2.59
C PRO A 60 -9.75 6.92 3.50
N ALA A 61 -8.87 5.97 3.22
CA ALA A 61 -8.67 4.80 4.06
C ALA A 61 -8.05 5.18 5.42
N ILE A 62 -7.08 6.11 5.40
CA ILE A 62 -6.52 6.76 6.58
C ILE A 62 -6.56 8.26 6.39
N ARG A 63 -7.03 8.98 7.41
CA ARG A 63 -6.94 10.43 7.50
C ARG A 63 -6.30 10.82 8.82
N LEU A 64 -5.22 11.58 8.75
CA LEU A 64 -4.56 12.23 9.87
C LEU A 64 -4.78 13.74 9.72
N GLU A 65 -5.38 14.37 10.73
CA GLU A 65 -5.64 15.80 10.75
C GLU A 65 -4.85 16.44 11.87
N ARG A 66 -3.76 17.12 11.49
CA ARG A 66 -2.89 17.85 12.41
C ARG A 66 -2.46 17.04 13.62
N LEU A 67 -2.10 15.78 13.37
CA LEU A 67 -1.87 14.80 14.41
C LEU A 67 -0.57 15.14 15.18
N ALA A 68 -0.69 15.31 16.49
CA ALA A 68 0.43 15.56 17.36
C ALA A 68 0.47 14.57 18.51
N LYS A 69 1.68 14.19 18.93
CA LYS A 69 1.91 13.33 20.08
C LYS A 69 3.18 13.72 20.80
N ARG A 70 3.04 13.99 22.10
CA ARG A 70 4.15 14.22 23.03
C ARG A 70 4.14 13.19 24.15
N TYR A 71 5.33 12.73 24.52
CA TYR A 71 5.61 11.89 25.69
C TYR A 71 6.44 12.70 26.68
N GLY A 72 5.76 13.34 27.64
CA GLY A 72 6.42 14.27 28.54
C GLY A 72 7.08 15.42 27.77
N ARG A 73 8.42 15.45 27.78
CA ARG A 73 9.21 16.46 27.06
C ARG A 73 9.51 16.12 25.60
N VAL A 74 9.41 14.84 25.23
CA VAL A 74 9.74 14.36 23.88
C VAL A 74 8.54 14.54 22.96
N THR A 75 8.71 15.25 21.85
CA THR A 75 7.71 15.35 20.78
C THR A 75 7.94 14.21 19.80
N ALA A 76 6.98 13.28 19.71
CA ALA A 76 7.04 12.14 18.79
C ALA A 76 6.33 12.44 17.45
N LEU A 77 5.31 13.29 17.47
CA LEU A 77 4.61 13.83 16.30
C LEU A 77 4.26 15.30 16.59
N SER A 78 4.45 16.19 15.62
CA SER A 78 4.28 17.64 15.81
C SER A 78 2.99 18.16 15.16
N ASP A 79 2.82 17.96 13.85
CA ASP A 79 1.61 18.36 13.09
C ASP A 79 1.49 17.51 11.81
N VAL A 80 1.25 16.21 11.97
CA VAL A 80 1.18 15.29 10.83
C VAL A 80 -0.22 15.33 10.20
N THR A 81 -0.30 15.83 8.97
CA THR A 81 -1.52 15.80 8.14
C THR A 81 -1.30 14.92 6.92
N LEU A 82 -2.11 13.88 6.76
CA LEU A 82 -1.93 12.85 5.74
C LEU A 82 -3.26 12.21 5.36
N ASP A 83 -3.52 12.10 4.05
CA ASP A 83 -4.61 11.29 3.50
C ASP A 83 -4.04 10.13 2.65
N VAL A 84 -4.47 8.91 2.99
CA VAL A 84 -4.18 7.67 2.26
C VAL A 84 -5.44 7.21 1.54
N SER A 85 -5.35 7.02 0.23
CA SER A 85 -6.48 6.65 -0.61
C SER A 85 -6.90 5.20 -0.40
N PRO A 86 -8.19 4.85 -0.60
CA PRO A 86 -8.60 3.46 -0.71
C PRO A 86 -7.91 2.75 -1.89
N GLY A 87 -7.45 1.53 -1.68
CA GLY A 87 -6.87 0.67 -2.73
C GLY A 87 -5.42 0.93 -3.12
N GLU A 88 -4.71 1.84 -2.45
CA GLU A 88 -3.28 2.08 -2.67
C GLU A 88 -2.40 1.37 -1.63
N ILE A 89 -1.15 1.10 -2.00
CA ILE A 89 -0.07 0.75 -1.08
C ILE A 89 0.68 2.04 -0.73
N PHE A 90 0.59 2.45 0.52
CA PHE A 90 1.23 3.64 1.05
C PHE A 90 2.42 3.28 1.94
N GLY A 91 3.61 3.74 1.56
CA GLY A 91 4.86 3.58 2.31
C GLY A 91 5.11 4.76 3.26
N PHE A 92 5.15 4.52 4.56
CA PHE A 92 5.47 5.51 5.57
C PHE A 92 6.94 5.38 5.99
N LEU A 93 7.78 6.24 5.41
CA LEU A 93 9.23 6.22 5.50
C LEU A 93 9.74 7.10 6.63
N GLY A 94 10.90 6.74 7.18
CA GLY A 94 11.61 7.55 8.16
C GLY A 94 12.63 6.74 8.94
N LEU A 95 13.62 7.38 9.56
CA LEU A 95 14.58 6.70 10.41
C LEU A 95 13.96 6.21 11.72
N ASN A 96 14.73 5.46 12.49
CA ASN A 96 14.36 5.06 13.84
C ASN A 96 14.14 6.30 14.72
N GLY A 97 13.01 6.33 15.42
CA GLY A 97 12.62 7.48 16.24
C GLY A 97 11.89 8.61 15.48
N ALA A 98 11.69 8.50 14.16
CA ALA A 98 10.98 9.54 13.40
C ALA A 98 9.49 9.69 13.79
N GLY A 99 8.89 8.69 14.42
CA GLY A 99 7.49 8.71 14.86
C GLY A 99 6.58 7.66 14.18
N LYS A 100 7.10 6.83 13.27
CA LYS A 100 6.34 5.82 12.49
C LYS A 100 5.44 4.93 13.36
N THR A 101 6.03 4.20 14.30
CA THR A 101 5.31 3.34 15.24
C THR A 101 4.37 4.13 16.15
N THR A 102 4.68 5.39 16.46
CA THR A 102 3.76 6.24 17.23
C THR A 102 2.50 6.56 16.43
N THR A 103 2.63 6.91 15.15
CA THR A 103 1.49 7.12 14.24
C THR A 103 0.62 5.87 14.15
N ILE A 104 1.23 4.70 13.96
CA ILE A 104 0.53 3.41 13.92
C ILE A 104 -0.21 3.14 15.23
N ARG A 105 0.44 3.35 16.39
CA ARG A 105 -0.19 3.17 17.70
C ARG A 105 -1.37 4.11 17.92
N VAL A 106 -1.36 5.31 17.35
CA VAL A 106 -2.51 6.23 17.40
C VAL A 106 -3.66 5.76 16.50
N LEU A 107 -3.36 5.27 15.29
CA LEU A 107 -4.36 4.68 14.38
C LEU A 107 -5.06 3.47 14.99
N LEU A 108 -4.32 2.66 15.74
CA LEU A 108 -4.84 1.49 16.46
C LEU A 108 -5.48 1.85 17.80
N ASP A 109 -5.41 3.11 18.22
CA ASP A 109 -5.89 3.58 19.53
C ASP A 109 -5.26 2.82 20.72
N LEU A 110 -3.99 2.47 20.56
CA LEU A 110 -3.11 1.97 21.63
C LEU A 110 -2.51 3.13 22.43
N VAL A 111 -2.42 4.31 21.80
CA VAL A 111 -1.96 5.54 22.43
C VAL A 111 -2.85 6.69 21.95
N ARG A 112 -3.28 7.56 22.87
CA ARG A 112 -4.03 8.76 22.51
C ARG A 112 -3.12 9.86 21.94
N PRO A 113 -3.53 10.58 20.89
CA PRO A 113 -2.83 11.77 20.44
C PRO A 113 -2.85 12.84 21.55
N THR A 114 -1.88 13.75 21.51
CA THR A 114 -1.88 14.95 22.35
C THR A 114 -2.84 15.99 21.80
N SER A 115 -2.91 16.11 20.47
CA SER A 115 -3.89 16.92 19.73
C SER A 115 -4.04 16.40 18.30
N GLY A 116 -5.02 16.93 17.57
CA GLY A 116 -5.35 16.44 16.23
C GLY A 116 -6.24 15.20 16.26
N ARG A 117 -6.49 14.62 15.09
CA ARG A 117 -7.40 13.48 14.92
C ARG A 117 -6.83 12.46 13.95
N ALA A 118 -7.21 11.21 14.16
CA ALA A 118 -6.95 10.11 13.24
C ALA A 118 -8.27 9.41 12.95
N ALA A 119 -8.51 9.07 11.68
CA ALA A 119 -9.69 8.34 11.26
C ALA A 119 -9.34 7.26 10.24
N VAL A 120 -10.07 6.15 10.30
CA VAL A 120 -9.96 5.03 9.36
C VAL A 120 -11.31 4.80 8.71
N PHE A 121 -11.39 4.94 7.38
CA PHE A 121 -12.65 4.95 6.62
C PHE A 121 -13.73 5.83 7.28
N GLY A 122 -13.35 7.04 7.70
CA GLY A 122 -14.23 8.01 8.35
C GLY A 122 -14.60 7.72 9.81
N ALA A 123 -14.23 6.56 10.36
CA ALA A 123 -14.38 6.27 11.78
C ALA A 123 -13.22 6.86 12.58
N ASP A 124 -13.50 7.76 13.52
CA ASP A 124 -12.50 8.33 14.42
C ASP A 124 -11.85 7.25 15.28
N CYS A 125 -10.52 7.16 15.26
CA CYS A 125 -9.77 6.11 15.94
C CYS A 125 -9.93 6.15 17.47
N GLN A 126 -10.14 7.32 18.06
CA GLN A 126 -10.23 7.48 19.52
C GLN A 126 -11.68 7.45 20.00
N ALA A 127 -12.60 8.13 19.31
CA ALA A 127 -14.01 8.17 19.68
C ALA A 127 -14.73 6.86 19.33
N ASN A 128 -14.38 6.26 18.18
CA ASN A 128 -15.03 5.08 17.61
C ASN A 128 -14.02 3.94 17.40
N GLY A 129 -13.05 3.77 18.32
CA GLY A 129 -11.90 2.89 18.12
C GLY A 129 -12.21 1.43 17.82
N LEU A 130 -13.32 0.88 18.33
CA LEU A 130 -13.75 -0.48 17.99
C LEU A 130 -14.18 -0.61 16.52
N ASP A 131 -14.89 0.38 16.00
CA ASP A 131 -15.34 0.40 14.60
C ASP A 131 -14.15 0.64 13.67
N ALA A 132 -13.27 1.59 14.02
CA ALA A 132 -12.03 1.84 13.28
C ALA A 132 -11.16 0.56 13.20
N ARG A 133 -10.89 -0.11 14.33
CA ARG A 133 -10.11 -1.35 14.36
C ARG A 133 -10.79 -2.54 13.69
N ALA A 134 -12.11 -2.54 13.54
CA ALA A 134 -12.84 -3.56 12.79
C ALA A 134 -12.51 -3.54 11.29
N HIS A 135 -11.89 -2.46 10.79
CA HIS A 135 -11.42 -2.32 9.42
C HIS A 135 -9.95 -2.64 9.22
N ILE A 136 -9.20 -2.96 10.28
CA ILE A 136 -7.73 -3.07 10.25
C ILE A 136 -7.28 -4.51 10.45
N GLY A 137 -6.45 -5.00 9.55
CA GLY A 137 -5.51 -6.11 9.81
C GLY A 137 -4.17 -5.51 10.20
N TYR A 138 -3.48 -6.07 11.19
CA TYR A 138 -2.28 -5.45 11.76
C TYR A 138 -1.15 -6.45 11.93
N LEU A 139 0.04 -6.08 11.45
CA LEU A 139 1.31 -6.71 11.80
C LEU A 139 2.13 -5.74 12.66
N PRO A 140 2.40 -6.07 13.94
CA PRO A 140 3.26 -5.25 14.78
C PRO A 140 4.73 -5.39 14.45
N GLY A 141 5.52 -4.34 14.71
CA GLY A 141 6.97 -4.36 14.57
C GLY A 141 7.59 -5.41 15.51
N GLU A 142 7.17 -5.43 16.77
CA GLU A 142 7.52 -6.47 17.73
C GLU A 142 6.37 -7.46 17.95
N LEU A 143 6.62 -8.74 17.72
CA LEU A 143 5.62 -9.79 17.85
C LEU A 143 5.58 -10.38 19.26
N GLY A 144 4.55 -10.02 20.02
CA GLY A 144 4.29 -10.48 21.38
C GLY A 144 3.45 -11.76 21.47
N PHE A 145 3.78 -12.80 20.71
CA PHE A 145 3.05 -14.08 20.77
C PHE A 145 3.30 -14.85 22.07
N TYR A 146 2.33 -15.67 22.49
CA TYR A 146 2.48 -16.59 23.61
C TYR A 146 3.44 -17.74 23.26
N GLY A 147 4.64 -17.73 23.85
CA GLY A 147 5.72 -18.66 23.49
C GLY A 147 5.37 -20.15 23.65
N ASP A 148 4.49 -20.50 24.58
CA ASP A 148 4.10 -21.89 24.84
C ASP A 148 2.98 -22.40 23.92
N MET A 149 2.31 -21.51 23.19
CA MET A 149 1.32 -21.90 22.18
C MET A 149 2.02 -22.35 20.91
N SER A 150 1.43 -23.34 20.22
CA SER A 150 1.88 -23.68 18.86
C SER A 150 1.46 -22.61 17.85
N GLY A 151 2.14 -22.58 16.69
CA GLY A 151 1.78 -21.68 15.60
C GLY A 151 0.32 -21.85 15.14
N ALA A 152 -0.12 -23.10 14.97
CA ALA A 152 -1.51 -23.42 14.63
C ALA A 152 -2.50 -22.91 15.70
N SER A 153 -2.23 -23.20 16.98
CA SER A 153 -3.09 -22.77 18.09
C SER A 153 -3.19 -21.25 18.17
N THR A 154 -2.10 -20.54 17.87
CA THR A 154 -2.05 -19.08 17.87
C THR A 154 -2.89 -18.50 16.73
N LEU A 155 -2.76 -19.02 15.51
CA LEU A 155 -3.59 -18.59 14.38
C LEU A 155 -5.08 -18.90 14.62
N ASP A 156 -5.41 -20.04 15.21
CA ASP A 156 -6.79 -20.40 15.53
C ASP A 156 -7.37 -19.50 16.63
N PHE A 157 -6.59 -19.23 17.68
CA PHE A 157 -6.99 -18.33 18.75
C PHE A 157 -7.27 -16.92 18.24
N LEU A 158 -6.32 -16.33 17.51
CA LEU A 158 -6.47 -14.97 16.96
C LEU A 158 -7.56 -14.90 15.88
N GLY A 159 -7.72 -15.98 15.10
CA GLY A 159 -8.79 -16.12 14.12
C GLY A 159 -10.18 -16.08 14.76
N ARG A 160 -10.37 -16.73 15.91
CA ARG A 160 -11.65 -16.71 16.66
C ARG A 160 -12.00 -15.33 17.22
N LEU A 161 -11.01 -14.48 17.49
CA LEU A 161 -11.22 -13.09 17.93
C LEU A 161 -11.60 -12.17 16.76
N THR A 162 -11.38 -12.61 15.52
CA THR A 162 -11.64 -11.82 14.33
C THR A 162 -13.12 -11.89 13.94
N ARG A 163 -13.79 -10.73 13.90
CA ARG A 163 -15.15 -10.62 13.35
C ARG A 163 -15.16 -11.06 11.88
N GLY A 164 -16.10 -11.94 11.52
CA GLY A 164 -16.21 -12.49 10.16
C GLY A 164 -15.61 -13.88 9.98
N GLY A 165 -14.89 -14.40 11.00
CA GLY A 165 -14.24 -15.70 10.92
C GLY A 165 -13.02 -15.68 10.00
N ILE A 166 -12.47 -16.86 9.74
CA ILE A 166 -11.27 -17.06 8.92
C ILE A 166 -11.60 -17.94 7.72
N ASP A 167 -11.11 -17.53 6.55
CA ASP A 167 -11.10 -18.35 5.36
C ASP A 167 -9.93 -19.34 5.41
N THR A 168 -10.23 -20.61 5.68
CA THR A 168 -9.23 -21.68 5.81
C THR A 168 -8.47 -21.95 4.51
N ARG A 169 -9.07 -21.68 3.34
CA ARG A 169 -8.40 -21.83 2.06
C ARG A 169 -7.37 -20.73 1.87
N ARG A 170 -7.74 -19.49 2.18
CA ARG A 170 -6.82 -18.34 2.17
C ARG A 170 -5.67 -18.56 3.15
N ARG A 171 -5.96 -18.99 4.38
CA ARG A 171 -4.92 -19.29 5.36
C ARG A 171 -3.90 -20.30 4.83
N ARG A 172 -4.37 -21.37 4.18
CA ARG A 172 -3.49 -22.39 3.59
C ARG A 172 -2.60 -21.79 2.51
N ASP A 173 -3.16 -20.99 1.59
CA ASP A 173 -2.39 -20.29 0.55
C ASP A 173 -1.30 -19.38 1.16
N LEU A 174 -1.64 -18.63 2.21
CA LEU A 174 -0.69 -17.77 2.93
C LEU A 174 0.45 -18.59 3.57
N LEU A 175 0.12 -19.71 4.22
CA LEU A 175 1.09 -20.60 4.85
C LEU A 175 2.03 -21.24 3.82
N ASP A 176 1.48 -21.68 2.69
CA ASP A 176 2.25 -22.30 1.61
C ASP A 176 3.22 -21.29 0.98
N ARG A 177 2.75 -20.06 0.68
CA ARG A 177 3.58 -18.97 0.12
C ARG A 177 4.68 -18.48 1.05
N LEU A 178 4.45 -18.56 2.36
CA LEU A 178 5.42 -18.19 3.40
C LEU A 178 6.22 -19.39 3.90
N GLU A 179 6.13 -20.54 3.24
CA GLU A 179 6.90 -21.75 3.58
C GLU A 179 6.81 -22.08 5.08
N LEU A 180 5.60 -22.06 5.64
CA LEU A 180 5.33 -22.50 7.02
C LEU A 180 4.67 -23.87 6.95
N SER A 181 5.48 -24.91 7.15
CA SER A 181 5.00 -26.29 7.02
C SER A 181 4.01 -26.68 8.13
N PRO A 182 3.17 -27.70 7.91
CA PRO A 182 2.31 -28.24 8.97
C PRO A 182 3.09 -28.67 10.21
N SER A 183 4.30 -29.21 10.04
CA SER A 183 5.20 -29.57 11.16
C SER A 183 5.68 -28.36 11.94
N ASP A 184 5.99 -27.24 11.28
CA ASP A 184 6.39 -26.02 11.96
C ASP A 184 5.25 -25.49 12.84
N LEU A 185 4.02 -25.53 12.33
CA LEU A 185 2.84 -25.03 13.03
C LEU A 185 2.47 -25.83 14.28
N GLN A 186 2.94 -27.07 14.44
CA GLN A 186 2.72 -27.86 15.66
C GLN A 186 3.72 -27.51 16.77
N ARG A 187 4.84 -26.87 16.45
CA ARG A 187 5.88 -26.53 17.43
C ARG A 187 5.51 -25.29 18.24
N PRO A 188 5.92 -25.21 19.53
CA PRO A 188 5.77 -24.01 20.34
C PRO A 188 6.48 -22.80 19.73
N ILE A 189 5.86 -21.61 19.81
CA ILE A 189 6.42 -20.37 19.24
C ILE A 189 7.75 -19.97 19.88
N ARG A 190 8.03 -20.37 21.13
CA ARG A 190 9.34 -20.12 21.78
C ARG A 190 10.51 -20.77 21.03
N GLU A 191 10.24 -21.79 20.20
CA GLU A 191 11.24 -22.44 19.35
C GLU A 191 11.38 -21.81 17.95
N TYR A 192 10.55 -20.82 17.62
CA TYR A 192 10.58 -20.16 16.31
C TYR A 192 11.75 -19.19 16.25
N SER A 193 12.41 -19.14 15.09
CA SER A 193 13.31 -18.04 14.75
C SER A 193 12.52 -16.72 14.63
N THR A 194 13.23 -15.58 14.67
CA THR A 194 12.63 -14.26 14.43
C THR A 194 11.88 -14.23 13.10
N GLY A 195 12.47 -14.79 12.04
CA GLY A 195 11.83 -14.90 10.73
C GLY A 195 10.56 -15.74 10.76
N MET A 196 10.57 -16.91 11.41
CA MET A 196 9.35 -17.73 11.55
C MET A 196 8.23 -17.01 12.31
N LYS A 197 8.57 -16.27 13.37
CA LYS A 197 7.60 -15.42 14.08
C LYS A 197 7.05 -14.34 13.14
N ARG A 198 7.91 -13.66 12.38
CA ARG A 198 7.51 -12.66 11.38
C ARG A 198 6.55 -13.24 10.35
N LYS A 199 6.88 -14.40 9.76
CA LYS A 199 6.00 -15.13 8.83
C LYS A 199 4.64 -15.46 9.45
N LEU A 200 4.62 -15.95 10.69
CA LEU A 200 3.36 -16.23 11.40
C LEU A 200 2.52 -14.96 11.62
N GLY A 201 3.16 -13.85 11.96
CA GLY A 201 2.51 -12.53 12.07
C GLY A 201 1.94 -12.05 10.75
N ILE A 202 2.68 -12.23 9.65
CA ILE A 202 2.19 -11.88 8.31
C ILE A 202 0.94 -12.71 7.99
N VAL A 203 0.97 -14.02 8.20
CA VAL A 203 -0.22 -14.87 8.02
C VAL A 203 -1.38 -14.29 8.83
N GLN A 204 -1.20 -14.07 10.13
CA GLN A 204 -2.25 -13.55 11.02
C GLN A 204 -2.83 -12.20 10.56
N ALA A 205 -2.00 -11.28 10.09
CA ALA A 205 -2.45 -9.98 9.62
C ALA A 205 -3.30 -10.11 8.34
N PHE A 206 -2.80 -10.89 7.37
CA PHE A 206 -3.45 -11.07 6.06
C PHE A 206 -4.69 -11.97 6.11
N ASP A 207 -4.75 -12.91 7.05
CA ASP A 207 -5.83 -13.88 7.20
C ASP A 207 -7.19 -13.22 7.51
N SER A 208 -7.15 -12.05 8.14
CA SER A 208 -8.35 -11.27 8.52
C SER A 208 -9.10 -10.61 7.36
N ASP A 209 -8.53 -10.59 6.14
CA ASP A 209 -9.04 -9.92 4.92
C ASP A 209 -9.66 -8.53 5.11
N ARG A 210 -9.03 -7.72 5.96
CA ARG A 210 -9.55 -6.40 6.30
C ARG A 210 -9.34 -5.40 5.16
N PRO A 211 -10.21 -4.37 5.03
CA PRO A 211 -10.11 -3.35 3.99
C PRO A 211 -8.83 -2.51 4.08
N LEU A 212 -8.26 -2.37 5.28
CA LEU A 212 -6.96 -1.74 5.51
C LEU A 212 -6.02 -2.72 6.21
N LEU A 213 -4.82 -2.87 5.68
CA LEU A 213 -3.73 -3.62 6.30
C LEU A 213 -2.65 -2.63 6.78
N ILE A 214 -2.35 -2.62 8.07
CA ILE A 214 -1.27 -1.83 8.66
C ILE A 214 -0.10 -2.75 8.99
N LEU A 215 1.06 -2.45 8.45
CA LEU A 215 2.26 -3.28 8.59
C LEU A 215 3.41 -2.45 9.16
N ASP A 216 3.89 -2.79 10.35
CA ASP A 216 5.04 -2.09 10.95
C ASP A 216 6.33 -2.88 10.67
N GLU A 217 7.22 -2.34 9.83
CA GLU A 217 8.50 -2.92 9.40
C GLU A 217 8.36 -4.40 8.95
N PRO A 218 7.52 -4.70 7.94
CA PRO A 218 7.07 -6.07 7.66
C PRO A 218 8.15 -7.02 7.11
N THR A 219 9.19 -6.47 6.50
CA THR A 219 10.32 -7.20 5.89
C THR A 219 11.41 -7.53 6.90
N GLU A 220 11.37 -6.91 8.09
CA GLU A 220 12.40 -7.07 9.10
C GLU A 220 12.47 -8.52 9.60
N GLY A 221 13.65 -9.13 9.48
CA GLY A 221 13.90 -10.50 9.89
C GLY A 221 13.45 -11.57 8.87
N LEU A 222 12.98 -11.16 7.69
CA LEU A 222 12.75 -12.06 6.56
C LEU A 222 14.01 -12.18 5.70
N ASP A 223 14.24 -13.38 5.17
CA ASP A 223 15.21 -13.60 4.10
C ASP A 223 14.68 -13.04 2.75
N PRO A 224 15.55 -12.85 1.74
CA PRO A 224 15.16 -12.26 0.46
C PRO A 224 14.03 -13.00 -0.27
N LEU A 225 13.97 -14.33 -0.18
CA LEU A 225 12.93 -15.12 -0.84
C LEU A 225 11.56 -14.83 -0.19
N MET A 226 11.52 -14.76 1.14
CA MET A 226 10.30 -14.43 1.88
C MET A 226 9.88 -12.97 1.74
N GLN A 227 10.83 -12.05 1.51
CA GLN A 227 10.51 -10.67 1.13
C GLN A 227 9.78 -10.61 -0.22
N GLU A 228 10.25 -11.33 -1.25
CA GLU A 228 9.55 -11.40 -2.54
C GLU A 228 8.16 -12.03 -2.42
N ALA A 229 8.01 -13.06 -1.58
CA ALA A 229 6.70 -13.65 -1.30
C ALA A 229 5.74 -12.62 -0.66
N LEU A 230 6.22 -11.82 0.29
CA LEU A 230 5.47 -10.71 0.89
C LEU A 230 5.10 -9.64 -0.15
N TYR A 231 6.02 -9.23 -1.02
CA TYR A 231 5.72 -8.27 -2.08
C TYR A 231 4.61 -8.76 -3.01
N GLY A 232 4.63 -10.05 -3.36
CA GLY A 232 3.53 -10.67 -4.10
C GLY A 232 2.20 -10.60 -3.34
N LEU A 233 2.21 -10.79 -2.02
CA LEU A 233 1.01 -10.70 -1.18
C LEU A 233 0.45 -9.27 -1.10
N LEU A 234 1.34 -8.27 -1.05
CA LEU A 234 0.97 -6.85 -1.08
C LEU A 234 0.30 -6.50 -2.42
N GLU A 235 0.91 -6.91 -3.53
CA GLU A 235 0.38 -6.69 -4.86
C GLU A 235 -0.98 -7.36 -5.08
N ASP A 236 -1.16 -8.61 -4.60
CA ASP A 236 -2.46 -9.28 -4.61
C ASP A 236 -3.51 -8.55 -3.76
N THR A 237 -3.08 -7.91 -2.67
CA THR A 237 -3.96 -7.14 -1.78
C THR A 237 -4.43 -5.86 -2.45
N ARG A 238 -3.51 -5.14 -3.09
CA ARG A 238 -3.80 -3.96 -3.93
C ARG A 238 -4.73 -4.30 -5.09
N ARG A 239 -4.47 -5.38 -5.83
CA ARG A 239 -5.34 -5.88 -6.93
C ARG A 239 -6.76 -6.22 -6.49
N ARG A 240 -6.97 -6.56 -5.22
CA ARG A 240 -8.30 -6.80 -4.63
C ARG A 240 -8.97 -5.51 -4.14
N GLY A 241 -8.38 -4.34 -4.39
CA GLY A 241 -8.89 -3.03 -3.99
C GLY A 241 -8.77 -2.77 -2.49
N ARG A 242 -7.86 -3.47 -1.80
CA ARG A 242 -7.57 -3.26 -0.37
C ARG A 242 -6.43 -2.26 -0.21
N THR A 243 -6.45 -1.49 0.87
CA THR A 243 -5.38 -0.52 1.17
C THR A 243 -4.32 -1.18 2.03
N VAL A 244 -3.05 -0.85 1.77
CA VAL A 244 -1.92 -1.17 2.65
C VAL A 244 -1.29 0.13 3.14
N PHE A 245 -1.04 0.22 4.43
CA PHE A 245 -0.17 1.22 5.03
C PHE A 245 1.00 0.50 5.69
N MET A 246 2.20 0.63 5.14
CA MET A 246 3.39 -0.02 5.67
C MET A 246 4.42 0.99 6.13
N SER A 247 4.99 0.82 7.32
CA SER A 247 6.20 1.53 7.70
C SER A 247 7.42 0.79 7.15
N SER A 248 8.43 1.55 6.72
CA SER A 248 9.74 1.00 6.37
C SER A 248 10.81 2.07 6.60
N HIS A 249 12.04 1.65 6.87
CA HIS A 249 13.24 2.49 6.80
C HIS A 249 14.11 2.17 5.60
N VAL A 250 13.68 1.24 4.74
CA VAL A 250 14.44 0.70 3.61
C VAL A 250 13.78 1.16 2.31
N LEU A 251 14.41 2.12 1.63
CA LEU A 251 13.86 2.75 0.42
C LEU A 251 13.64 1.78 -0.75
N PRO A 252 14.52 0.80 -1.03
CA PRO A 252 14.28 -0.19 -2.07
C PRO A 252 12.96 -0.96 -1.92
N GLU A 253 12.54 -1.26 -0.70
CA GLU A 253 11.26 -1.97 -0.44
C GLU A 253 10.09 -1.12 -0.88
N VAL A 254 10.11 0.15 -0.52
CA VAL A 254 9.04 1.09 -0.82
C VAL A 254 9.00 1.41 -2.32
N GLU A 255 10.16 1.59 -2.95
CA GLU A 255 10.25 1.76 -4.40
C GLU A 255 9.70 0.55 -5.17
N ARG A 256 9.82 -0.66 -4.59
CA ARG A 256 9.37 -1.90 -5.22
C ARG A 256 7.86 -2.09 -5.24
N VAL A 257 7.15 -1.67 -4.19
CA VAL A 257 5.73 -2.05 -3.97
C VAL A 257 4.77 -0.90 -3.69
N CYS A 258 5.24 0.31 -3.34
CA CYS A 258 4.34 1.38 -2.94
C CYS A 258 3.92 2.25 -4.13
N ASP A 259 2.66 2.68 -4.14
CA ASP A 259 2.14 3.67 -5.09
C ASP A 259 2.53 5.09 -4.66
N ARG A 260 2.44 5.35 -3.35
CA ARG A 260 2.74 6.64 -2.71
C ARG A 260 3.55 6.46 -1.45
N ILE A 261 4.27 7.51 -1.08
CA ILE A 261 5.10 7.55 0.11
C ILE A 261 4.83 8.79 0.95
N GLY A 262 5.04 8.67 2.25
CA GLY A 262 5.15 9.77 3.19
C GLY A 262 6.48 9.68 3.93
N LEU A 263 7.31 10.71 3.86
CA LEU A 263 8.59 10.79 4.58
C LEU A 263 8.40 11.54 5.89
N LEU A 264 8.56 10.84 7.00
CA LEU A 264 8.51 11.36 8.35
C LEU A 264 9.92 11.59 8.91
N ARG A 265 10.17 12.77 9.47
CA ARG A 265 11.43 13.18 10.10
C ARG A 265 11.13 13.93 11.39
N HIS A 266 11.69 13.46 12.52
CA HIS A 266 11.49 14.05 13.85
C HIS A 266 10.03 14.42 14.22
N GLY A 267 9.07 13.61 13.76
CA GLY A 267 7.64 13.83 14.02
C GLY A 267 6.93 14.76 13.03
N ASP A 268 7.63 15.24 11.99
CA ASP A 268 7.10 16.07 10.91
C ASP A 268 7.03 15.29 9.59
N LEU A 269 5.91 15.44 8.87
CA LEU A 269 5.76 14.89 7.52
C LEU A 269 6.38 15.86 6.51
N VAL A 270 7.57 15.52 6.02
CA VAL A 270 8.36 16.39 5.15
C VAL A 270 7.90 16.31 3.70
N LEU A 271 7.41 15.14 3.29
CA LEU A 271 6.97 14.87 1.92
C LEU A 271 5.83 13.85 1.93
N ALA A 272 4.85 14.02 1.06
CA ALA A 272 3.89 12.98 0.70
C ALA A 272 3.57 13.05 -0.80
N ALA A 273 3.96 12.03 -1.57
CA ALA A 273 3.88 12.06 -3.03
C ALA A 273 3.84 10.64 -3.63
N ALA A 274 3.48 10.52 -4.92
CA ALA A 274 3.63 9.26 -5.64
C ALA A 274 5.11 8.90 -5.80
N VAL A 275 5.45 7.60 -5.70
CA VAL A 275 6.85 7.14 -5.85
C VAL A 275 7.43 7.62 -7.18
N ASP A 276 6.65 7.48 -8.25
CA ASP A 276 7.02 7.91 -9.59
C ASP A 276 7.28 9.42 -9.71
N ASP A 277 6.51 10.24 -9.00
CA ASP A 277 6.74 11.70 -8.97
C ASP A 277 8.06 12.04 -8.29
N VAL A 278 8.37 11.35 -7.18
CA VAL A 278 9.61 11.57 -6.45
C VAL A 278 10.82 11.13 -7.28
N ARG A 279 10.75 9.97 -7.94
CA ARG A 279 11.82 9.47 -8.83
C ARG A 279 12.08 10.42 -10.00
N ARG A 280 11.04 11.05 -10.56
CA ARG A 280 11.16 12.05 -11.63
C ARG A 280 11.89 13.33 -11.21
N LEU A 281 12.08 13.59 -9.91
CA LEU A 281 12.84 14.76 -9.45
C LEU A 281 14.36 14.63 -9.67
N ALA A 282 14.89 13.39 -9.74
CA ALA A 282 16.30 13.18 -10.00
C ALA A 282 16.61 13.07 -11.49
N ALA A 283 17.83 13.46 -11.85
CA ALA A 283 18.34 13.30 -13.21
C ALA A 283 18.71 11.82 -13.46
N ARG A 284 18.26 11.28 -14.59
CA ARG A 284 18.73 9.98 -15.11
C ARG A 284 20.20 10.04 -15.43
N ARG A 285 20.94 8.95 -15.23
CA ARG A 285 22.34 8.86 -15.67
C ARG A 285 22.40 8.05 -16.94
N VAL A 286 23.01 8.61 -17.96
CA VAL A 286 23.19 7.96 -19.25
C VAL A 286 24.68 7.80 -19.48
N HIS A 287 25.12 6.56 -19.64
CA HIS A 287 26.49 6.22 -19.98
C HIS A 287 26.53 5.76 -21.44
N ILE A 288 27.33 6.44 -22.25
CA ILE A 288 27.44 6.20 -23.68
C ILE A 288 28.89 5.82 -23.96
N VAL A 289 29.10 4.68 -24.61
CA VAL A 289 30.41 4.22 -25.05
C VAL A 289 30.47 4.34 -26.57
N PHE A 290 31.57 4.84 -27.10
CA PHE A 290 31.78 4.99 -28.55
C PHE A 290 32.75 3.95 -29.09
N ARG A 291 32.53 3.54 -30.35
CA ARG A 291 33.41 2.63 -31.09
C ARG A 291 34.73 3.31 -31.47
N GLU A 292 34.68 4.62 -31.64
CA GLU A 292 35.77 5.48 -32.06
C GLU A 292 35.77 6.75 -31.21
N THR A 293 36.89 7.46 -31.15
CA THR A 293 36.97 8.69 -30.35
C THR A 293 36.06 9.76 -30.92
N VAL A 294 35.13 10.26 -30.09
CA VAL A 294 34.23 11.35 -30.43
C VAL A 294 34.70 12.64 -29.76
N PRO A 295 34.79 13.78 -30.48
CA PRO A 295 35.07 15.07 -29.87
C PRO A 295 34.04 15.41 -28.79
N VAL A 296 34.51 15.85 -27.63
CA VAL A 296 33.64 16.29 -26.53
C VAL A 296 32.95 17.59 -26.93
N PRO A 297 31.61 17.71 -26.80
CA PRO A 297 30.92 18.97 -27.07
C PRO A 297 31.38 20.06 -26.11
N ASP A 298 31.71 21.24 -26.63
CA ASP A 298 32.11 22.43 -25.86
C ASP A 298 30.90 23.05 -25.11
N GLY A 299 30.27 22.30 -24.22
CA GLY A 299 29.11 22.73 -23.43
C GLY A 299 27.78 22.80 -24.20
N ALA A 300 27.77 22.50 -25.50
CA ALA A 300 26.57 22.45 -26.35
C ALA A 300 25.76 21.17 -26.12
N TRP A 301 25.26 20.98 -24.89
CA TRP A 301 24.40 19.86 -24.54
C TRP A 301 22.93 20.16 -24.83
N PRO A 302 22.11 19.15 -25.23
CA PRO A 302 20.68 19.33 -25.39
C PRO A 302 20.01 19.77 -24.08
N GLU A 303 18.84 20.40 -24.16
CA GLU A 303 18.10 20.86 -22.98
C GLU A 303 17.87 19.72 -21.98
N GLY A 304 18.11 20.01 -20.70
CA GLY A 304 18.00 19.04 -19.61
C GLY A 304 19.17 18.06 -19.50
N CYS A 305 20.15 18.10 -20.40
CA CYS A 305 21.37 17.30 -20.34
C CYS A 305 22.52 18.08 -19.69
N GLU A 306 23.19 17.47 -18.73
CA GLU A 306 24.33 18.03 -18.02
C GLU A 306 25.47 17.00 -18.05
N ALA A 307 26.65 17.41 -18.54
CA ALA A 307 27.85 16.59 -18.50
C ALA A 307 28.26 16.31 -17.05
N ALA A 308 28.43 15.03 -16.71
CA ALA A 308 28.97 14.63 -15.41
C ALA A 308 30.45 14.23 -15.51
N ASP A 309 30.79 13.39 -16.49
CA ASP A 309 32.17 12.98 -16.79
C ASP A 309 32.26 12.58 -18.27
N VAL A 310 33.07 13.28 -19.06
CA VAL A 310 33.01 13.19 -20.52
C VAL A 310 34.40 13.06 -21.09
N THR A 311 34.66 11.95 -21.78
CA THR A 311 35.92 11.64 -22.45
C THR A 311 35.67 11.37 -23.94
N PRO A 312 36.71 11.37 -24.78
CA PRO A 312 36.53 11.01 -26.19
C PRO A 312 36.00 9.58 -26.42
N ALA A 313 36.21 8.66 -25.48
CA ALA A 313 35.79 7.26 -25.61
C ALA A 313 34.41 6.97 -24.99
N ALA A 314 34.01 7.76 -23.98
CA ALA A 314 32.75 7.55 -23.27
C ALA A 314 32.23 8.84 -22.63
N TRP A 315 30.90 8.99 -22.62
CA TRP A 315 30.19 10.13 -22.02
C TRP A 315 29.29 9.65 -20.88
N HIS A 316 29.39 10.31 -19.72
CA HIS A 316 28.45 10.22 -18.61
C HIS A 316 27.66 11.52 -18.52
N ILE A 317 26.35 11.42 -18.73
CA ILE A 317 25.46 12.58 -18.82
C ILE A 317 24.32 12.39 -17.81
N ARG A 318 23.96 13.47 -17.12
CA ARG A 318 22.73 13.56 -16.33
C ARG A 318 21.64 14.16 -17.18
N VAL A 319 20.47 13.52 -17.23
CA VAL A 319 19.33 13.99 -18.03
C VAL A 319 18.11 14.20 -17.14
N ARG A 320 17.59 15.43 -17.11
CA ARG A 320 16.29 15.77 -16.51
C ARG A 320 15.26 15.93 -17.62
N GLY A 321 14.16 15.18 -17.53
CA GLY A 321 13.10 15.21 -18.54
C GLY A 321 13.26 14.16 -19.66
N PRO A 322 12.69 14.40 -20.85
CA PRO A 322 12.70 13.45 -21.97
C PRO A 322 14.11 13.17 -22.51
N LEU A 323 14.39 11.90 -22.83
CA LEU A 323 15.68 11.50 -23.45
C LEU A 323 15.77 11.83 -24.94
N GLY A 324 14.67 12.20 -25.59
CA GLY A 324 14.59 12.41 -27.05
C GLY A 324 15.70 13.31 -27.62
N PRO A 325 15.95 14.50 -27.04
CA PRO A 325 17.02 15.39 -27.51
C PRO A 325 18.42 14.76 -27.42
N LEU A 326 18.70 14.01 -26.35
CA LEU A 326 19.97 13.29 -26.20
C LEU A 326 20.08 12.15 -27.23
N ILE A 327 19.01 11.37 -27.41
CA ILE A 327 18.97 10.27 -28.39
C ILE A 327 19.23 10.81 -29.80
N ALA A 328 18.64 11.94 -30.17
CA ALA A 328 18.85 12.57 -31.47
C ALA A 328 20.32 12.99 -31.68
N LEU A 329 20.99 13.51 -30.64
CA LEU A 329 22.40 13.85 -30.69
C LEU A 329 23.28 12.61 -30.86
N ILE A 330 23.08 11.58 -30.05
CA ILE A 330 23.98 10.41 -30.07
C ILE A 330 23.76 9.52 -31.29
N ALA A 331 22.57 9.60 -31.92
CA ALA A 331 22.28 8.87 -33.16
C ALA A 331 23.18 9.29 -34.34
N THR A 332 23.83 10.47 -34.28
CA THR A 332 24.78 10.92 -35.30
C THR A 332 26.23 10.52 -34.99
N LEU A 333 26.48 9.79 -33.90
CA LEU A 333 27.81 9.44 -33.39
C LEU A 333 28.07 7.93 -33.50
N PRO A 334 29.33 7.47 -33.50
CA PRO A 334 29.70 6.06 -33.57
C PRO A 334 29.47 5.34 -32.22
N VAL A 335 28.23 5.33 -31.75
CA VAL A 335 27.86 4.69 -30.47
C VAL A 335 28.08 3.18 -30.54
N GLN A 336 28.79 2.66 -29.55
CA GLN A 336 28.96 1.24 -29.31
C GLN A 336 27.89 0.71 -28.37
N ASP A 337 27.65 1.43 -27.27
CA ASP A 337 26.75 1.01 -26.20
C ASP A 337 26.10 2.22 -25.51
N VAL A 338 24.90 2.04 -24.98
CA VAL A 338 24.17 3.04 -24.20
C VAL A 338 23.51 2.36 -23.02
N ASP A 339 23.93 2.73 -21.83
CA ASP A 339 23.30 2.34 -20.58
C ASP A 339 22.53 3.52 -19.99
N VAL A 340 21.30 3.29 -19.58
CA VAL A 340 20.41 4.30 -18.98
C VAL A 340 20.03 3.82 -17.59
N HIS A 341 20.60 4.47 -16.58
CA HIS A 341 20.24 4.26 -15.19
C HIS A 341 19.19 5.28 -14.75
N GLU A 342 18.03 4.77 -14.37
CA GLU A 342 17.02 5.57 -13.68
C GLU A 342 17.48 5.87 -12.25
N PRO A 343 17.18 7.06 -11.73
CA PRO A 343 17.51 7.39 -10.36
C PRO A 343 16.64 6.56 -9.41
N HIS A 344 17.29 5.94 -8.43
CA HIS A 344 16.61 5.28 -7.31
C HIS A 344 16.06 6.32 -6.33
N LEU A 345 15.02 5.93 -5.59
CA LEU A 345 14.38 6.78 -4.59
C LEU A 345 15.39 7.26 -3.54
N GLU A 346 16.37 6.42 -3.19
CA GLU A 346 17.46 6.78 -2.27
C GLU A 346 18.24 8.01 -2.71
N GLU A 347 18.54 8.15 -4.00
CA GLU A 347 19.35 9.28 -4.48
C GLU A 347 18.60 10.61 -4.33
N VAL A 348 17.29 10.60 -4.57
CA VAL A 348 16.41 11.75 -4.39
C VAL A 348 16.31 12.11 -2.91
N LEU A 349 16.01 11.10 -2.08
CA LEU A 349 15.68 11.32 -0.68
C LEU A 349 16.90 11.55 0.21
N ARG A 350 18.11 11.23 -0.27
CA ARG A 350 19.38 11.46 0.47
C ARG A 350 19.53 12.89 0.99
N HIS A 351 19.02 13.89 0.28
CA HIS A 351 19.08 15.29 0.74
C HIS A 351 18.24 15.53 2.00
N PHE A 352 17.14 14.81 2.17
CA PHE A 352 16.30 14.92 3.36
C PHE A 352 16.88 14.21 4.59
N TYR A 353 17.77 13.22 4.38
CA TYR A 353 18.48 12.49 5.43
C TYR A 353 19.85 13.10 5.80
N LYS A 354 20.53 13.77 4.86
CA LYS A 354 21.89 14.32 5.10
C LYS A 354 21.94 15.42 6.16
N ASP A 355 20.83 16.10 6.41
CA ASP A 355 20.74 17.09 7.49
C ASP A 355 20.86 16.48 8.90
N GLU A 356 20.81 15.16 9.06
CA GLU A 356 20.93 14.47 10.37
C GLU A 356 22.39 14.16 10.77
N ALA A 357 23.35 14.17 9.84
CA ALA A 357 24.74 13.81 10.14
C ALA A 357 25.62 15.00 10.56
N ALA A 358 25.05 16.20 10.61
CA ALA A 358 25.76 17.47 10.86
C ALA A 358 25.39 18.16 12.19
N GLU A 359 24.50 17.55 13.00
CA GLU A 359 24.22 17.95 14.39
C GLU A 359 24.64 16.83 15.34
#